data_AF-A0A2G5KE61-F1
#
_entry.id   AF-A0A2G5KE61-F1
#
_cell.length_a   1.000
_cell.length_b   1.000
_cell.length_c   1.000
_cell.angle_alpha   90.00
_cell.angle_beta   90.00
_cell.angle_gamma   90.00
#
_symmetry.space_group_name_H-M   'P 1'
#
loop_
_entity.id
_entity.type
_entity.pdbx_description
1 polymer ?
#
loop_
_entity_poly.entity_id
_entity_poly.type
_entity_poly.pdbx_seq_one_letter_code
_entity_poly.pdbx_strand_id
1 'polypeptide(L)'
;MSVLPNDIVLRPRFQLELSHPKDNVLSNFEQSKKPPFLVKRVDEHLFIKFNQEQHHFWSPQLHLEIDEIDENNCKLYGVFGPNPTLWTFFMFLHFAVATVFVILAIWAYSSAALNKPYDLQIGLMVFMVFLWFVLYVLGRMGKRKGKPQMQELYGFMMKVLSKI
;
A
#
# COMPACT_ATOMS: atom_id res chain seq x y z
N MET A 1 19.03 15.69 -3.60
CA MET A 1 17.94 16.17 -2.72
C MET A 1 17.08 14.98 -2.33
N SER A 2 16.96 14.69 -1.03
CA SER A 2 16.10 13.62 -0.52
C SER A 2 14.64 14.05 -0.64
N VAL A 3 13.95 13.51 -1.65
CA VAL A 3 12.59 13.94 -2.08
C VAL A 3 11.48 13.47 -1.12
N LEU A 4 11.81 12.77 -0.04
CA LEU A 4 10.83 12.29 0.94
C LEU A 4 11.35 12.61 2.35
N PRO A 5 10.63 13.43 3.14
CA PRO A 5 10.94 13.57 4.54
C PRO A 5 10.55 12.25 5.19
N ASN A 6 11.56 11.54 5.71
CA ASN A 6 11.43 10.44 6.65
C ASN A 6 11.25 9.02 6.02
N ASP A 7 12.29 8.18 6.18
CA ASP A 7 12.31 6.75 5.80
C ASP A 7 11.33 5.88 6.63
N ILE A 8 10.65 6.47 7.62
CA ILE A 8 9.79 5.77 8.60
C ILE A 8 8.28 5.90 8.25
N VAL A 9 7.88 6.69 7.25
CA VAL A 9 6.45 6.90 6.98
C VAL A 9 5.82 5.66 6.31
N LEU A 10 4.79 5.11 6.96
CA LEU A 10 4.03 3.95 6.47
C LEU A 10 3.29 4.26 5.16
N ARG A 11 2.87 5.51 4.99
CA ARG A 11 2.15 6.03 3.83
C ARG A 11 2.74 7.40 3.45
N PRO A 12 3.75 7.47 2.56
CA PRO A 12 4.37 8.74 2.21
C PRO A 12 3.32 9.69 1.64
N ARG A 13 3.27 10.89 2.20
CA ARG A 13 2.41 11.98 1.75
C ARG A 13 3.29 13.16 1.36
N PHE A 14 2.87 13.90 0.34
CA PHE A 14 3.51 15.13 -0.05
C PHE A 14 2.45 16.16 -0.43
N GLN A 15 2.83 17.43 -0.37
CA GLN A 15 2.00 18.54 -0.79
C GLN A 15 2.82 19.43 -1.71
N LEU A 16 2.20 19.97 -2.76
CA LEU A 16 2.79 20.89 -3.72
C LEU A 16 1.82 22.05 -3.93
N GLU A 17 2.33 23.26 -4.01
CA GLU A 17 1.56 24.44 -4.44
C GLU A 17 1.86 24.68 -5.92
N LEU A 18 0.81 24.90 -6.70
CA LEU A 18 0.88 25.08 -8.15
C LEU A 18 0.23 26.42 -8.50
N SER A 19 0.94 27.24 -9.27
CA SER A 19 0.43 28.52 -9.79
C SER A 19 -0.36 28.32 -11.08
N HIS A 20 -1.28 27.34 -11.08
CA HIS A 20 -2.17 27.07 -12.20
C HIS A 20 -3.60 26.83 -11.70
N PRO A 21 -4.62 27.18 -12.51
CA PRO A 21 -6.00 26.82 -12.22
C PRO A 21 -6.18 25.31 -12.10
N LYS A 22 -6.97 24.90 -11.10
CA LYS A 22 -7.25 23.49 -10.80
C LYS A 22 -7.72 22.68 -12.00
N ASP A 23 -8.64 23.23 -12.80
CA ASP A 23 -9.18 22.54 -13.98
C ASP A 23 -8.14 22.29 -15.07
N ASN A 24 -7.16 23.18 -15.22
CA ASN A 24 -6.07 23.00 -16.17
C ASN A 24 -5.19 21.81 -15.72
N VAL A 25 -4.87 21.74 -14.43
CA VAL A 25 -4.09 20.64 -13.86
C VAL A 25 -4.82 19.31 -14.04
N LEU A 26 -6.11 19.24 -13.66
CA LEU A 26 -6.93 18.03 -13.79
C LEU A 26 -7.02 17.57 -15.25
N SER A 27 -7.27 18.49 -16.19
CA SER A 27 -7.39 18.19 -17.61
C SER A 27 -6.08 17.65 -18.21
N ASN A 28 -4.94 18.22 -17.82
CA ASN A 28 -3.63 17.75 -18.28
C ASN A 28 -3.33 16.32 -17.81
N PHE A 29 -3.70 15.98 -16.57
CA PHE A 29 -3.59 14.60 -16.09
C PHE A 29 -4.47 13.64 -16.88
N GLU A 30 -5.70 14.02 -17.23
CA GLU A 30 -6.58 13.18 -18.05
C GLU A 30 -6.07 12.97 -19.47
N GLN A 31 -5.45 13.97 -20.08
CA GLN A 31 -4.84 13.89 -21.42
C GLN A 31 -3.50 13.15 -21.42
N SER A 32 -2.83 13.05 -20.27
CA SER A 32 -1.53 12.41 -20.12
C SER A 32 -1.56 10.87 -20.05
N LYS A 33 -2.73 10.24 -20.24
CA LYS A 33 -2.90 8.77 -20.25
C LYS A 33 -1.95 8.12 -21.26
N LYS A 34 -0.89 7.48 -20.75
CA LYS A 34 0.13 6.81 -21.56
C LYS A 34 0.53 5.51 -20.91
N PRO A 35 0.55 4.38 -21.66
CA PRO A 35 1.10 3.13 -21.16
C PRO A 35 2.54 3.35 -20.64
N PRO A 36 2.91 2.79 -19.49
CA PRO A 36 2.16 1.84 -18.66
C PRO A 36 1.25 2.48 -17.60
N PHE A 37 1.12 3.81 -17.54
CA PHE A 37 0.38 4.52 -16.51
C PHE A 37 -1.10 4.72 -16.88
N LEU A 38 -1.98 4.22 -16.02
CA LEU A 38 -3.42 4.44 -16.07
C LEU A 38 -3.78 5.58 -15.12
N VAL A 39 -4.39 6.62 -15.66
CA VAL A 39 -4.91 7.76 -14.89
C VAL A 39 -6.43 7.68 -14.87
N LYS A 40 -7.02 7.66 -13.68
CA LYS A 40 -8.47 7.72 -13.47
C LYS A 40 -8.81 8.94 -12.60
N ARG A 41 -9.64 9.83 -13.12
CA ARG A 41 -10.19 10.97 -12.39
C ARG A 41 -11.55 10.60 -11.78
N VAL A 42 -11.79 11.07 -10.57
CA VAL A 42 -13.09 11.11 -9.89
C VAL A 42 -13.15 12.48 -9.23
N ASP A 43 -13.84 13.41 -9.86
CA ASP A 43 -13.92 14.82 -9.44
C ASP A 43 -12.54 15.46 -9.29
N GLU A 44 -12.14 15.75 -8.06
CA GLU A 44 -10.87 16.40 -7.66
C GLU A 44 -9.78 15.38 -7.33
N HIS A 45 -10.13 14.10 -7.33
CA HIS A 45 -9.23 13.00 -7.02
C HIS A 45 -8.74 12.32 -8.29
N LEU A 46 -7.41 12.20 -8.42
CA LEU A 46 -6.76 11.47 -9.50
C LEU A 46 -6.08 10.22 -8.94
N PHE A 47 -6.32 9.08 -9.56
CA PHE A 47 -5.67 7.81 -9.25
C PHE A 47 -4.76 7.41 -10.40
N ILE A 48 -3.46 7.33 -10.13
CA ILE A 48 -2.45 6.87 -11.08
C ILE A 48 -1.98 5.47 -10.67
N LYS A 49 -2.15 4.51 -11.57
CA LYS A 49 -1.85 3.09 -11.37
C LYS A 49 -1.08 2.54 -12.57
N PHE A 50 -0.39 1.41 -12.39
CA PHE A 50 0.18 0.67 -13.52
C PHE A 50 -0.91 -0.12 -14.27
N ASN A 51 -0.69 -0.34 -15.58
CA ASN A 51 -1.49 -1.24 -16.40
C ASN A 51 -1.41 -2.69 -15.89
N GLN A 52 -2.35 -3.53 -16.30
CA GLN A 52 -2.40 -4.93 -15.83
C GLN A 52 -1.13 -5.73 -16.15
N GLU A 53 -0.40 -5.39 -17.21
CA GLU A 53 0.82 -6.09 -17.61
C GLU A 53 2.02 -5.80 -16.70
N GLN A 54 2.12 -4.60 -16.13
CA GLN A 54 3.20 -4.22 -15.20
C GLN A 54 2.76 -4.20 -13.73
N HIS A 55 1.47 -4.47 -13.48
CA HIS A 55 0.91 -4.54 -12.15
C HIS A 55 1.30 -5.87 -11.48
N HIS A 56 2.08 -5.77 -10.40
CA HIS A 56 2.37 -6.87 -9.50
C HIS A 56 1.60 -6.71 -8.19
N PHE A 57 1.55 -7.78 -7.40
CA PHE A 57 0.82 -7.81 -6.13
C PHE A 57 1.22 -6.66 -5.18
N TRP A 58 2.48 -6.22 -5.21
CA TRP A 58 3.03 -5.12 -4.39
C TRP A 58 3.08 -3.76 -5.10
N SER A 59 2.42 -3.61 -6.25
CA SER A 59 2.43 -2.35 -6.99
C SER A 59 1.70 -1.24 -6.23
N PRO A 60 2.36 -0.09 -5.99
CA PRO A 60 1.74 1.04 -5.33
C PRO A 60 0.77 1.76 -6.28
N GLN A 61 -0.18 2.47 -5.70
CA GLN A 61 -1.04 3.44 -6.39
C GLN A 61 -0.74 4.83 -5.86
N LEU A 62 -0.69 5.82 -6.75
CA LEU A 62 -0.56 7.23 -6.40
C LEU A 62 -1.93 7.87 -6.47
N HIS A 63 -2.41 8.34 -5.32
CA HIS A 63 -3.65 9.13 -5.23
C HIS A 63 -3.26 10.59 -5.08
N LEU A 64 -3.77 11.43 -5.96
CA LEU A 64 -3.64 12.88 -5.91
C LEU A 64 -5.01 13.49 -5.65
N GLU A 65 -5.03 14.59 -4.90
CA GLU A 65 -6.17 15.42 -4.60
C GLU A 65 -5.76 16.86 -4.88
N ILE A 66 -6.57 17.59 -5.65
CA ILE A 66 -6.25 18.95 -6.08
C ILE A 66 -7.32 19.89 -5.55
N ASP A 67 -6.93 20.66 -4.54
CA ASP A 67 -7.77 21.68 -3.90
C ASP A 67 -7.48 23.04 -4.53
N GLU A 68 -8.52 23.84 -4.70
CA GLU A 68 -8.39 25.23 -5.16
C GLU A 68 -8.02 26.13 -3.99
N ILE A 69 -7.03 27.01 -4.19
CA ILE A 69 -6.71 28.09 -3.23
C ILE A 69 -7.35 29.38 -3.73
N ASP A 70 -7.04 29.76 -4.98
CA ASP A 70 -7.57 30.94 -5.68
C ASP A 70 -7.77 30.59 -7.18
N GLU A 71 -8.38 31.48 -7.97
CA GLU A 71 -8.62 31.28 -9.42
C GLU A 71 -7.36 30.86 -10.22
N ASN A 72 -6.17 31.26 -9.77
CA ASN A 72 -4.89 30.98 -10.42
C ASN A 72 -3.97 30.04 -9.63
N ASN A 73 -4.35 29.64 -8.41
CA ASN A 73 -3.49 28.86 -7.52
C ASN A 73 -4.23 27.62 -7.01
N CYS A 74 -3.59 26.45 -7.04
CA CYS A 74 -4.13 25.23 -6.46
C CYS A 74 -3.09 24.48 -5.63
N LYS A 75 -3.58 23.65 -4.71
CA LYS A 75 -2.77 22.80 -3.85
C LYS A 75 -2.99 21.34 -4.22
N LEU A 76 -1.89 20.65 -4.48
CA LEU A 76 -1.89 19.23 -4.81
C LEU A 76 -1.41 18.43 -3.61
N TYR A 77 -2.26 17.54 -3.12
CA TYR A 77 -1.93 16.55 -2.10
C TYR A 77 -1.72 15.19 -2.74
N GLY A 78 -0.55 14.59 -2.50
CA GLY A 78 -0.21 13.27 -3.02
C GLY A 78 -0.05 12.25 -1.92
N VAL A 79 -0.64 11.08 -2.09
CA VAL A 79 -0.59 9.97 -1.14
C VAL A 79 -0.32 8.66 -1.87
N PHE A 80 0.77 7.98 -1.49
CA PHE A 80 1.03 6.62 -1.97
C PHE A 80 0.24 5.61 -1.15
N GLY A 81 -0.67 4.87 -1.79
CA GLY A 81 -1.43 3.79 -1.17
C GLY A 81 -0.96 2.42 -1.65
N PRO A 82 -0.91 1.39 -0.78
CA PRO A 82 -0.87 0.01 -1.26
C PRO A 82 -2.21 -0.37 -1.89
N ASN A 83 -2.22 -1.48 -2.63
CA ASN A 83 -3.47 -2.09 -3.11
C ASN A 83 -4.28 -2.60 -1.89
N PRO A 84 -5.56 -2.21 -1.72
CA PRO A 84 -6.38 -2.64 -0.58
C PRO A 84 -6.51 -4.16 -0.48
N THR A 85 -6.48 -4.88 -1.60
CA THR A 85 -6.54 -6.36 -1.65
C THR A 85 -5.34 -7.03 -1.00
N LEU A 86 -4.16 -6.40 -1.04
CA LEU A 86 -2.96 -6.95 -0.42
C LEU A 86 -3.08 -6.92 1.10
N TRP A 87 -3.56 -5.80 1.64
CA TRP A 87 -3.71 -5.64 3.08
C TRP A 87 -4.74 -6.62 3.64
N THR A 88 -5.90 -6.78 2.98
CA THR A 88 -6.92 -7.73 3.42
C THR A 88 -6.45 -9.18 3.35
N PHE A 89 -5.70 -9.56 2.30
CA PHE A 89 -5.11 -10.89 2.19
C PHE A 89 -4.14 -11.20 3.34
N PHE A 90 -3.24 -10.25 3.67
CA PHE A 90 -2.34 -10.42 4.81
C PHE A 90 -3.09 -10.51 6.13
N MET A 91 -4.10 -9.66 6.36
CA MET A 91 -4.93 -9.71 7.56
C MET A 91 -5.62 -11.08 7.69
N PHE A 92 -6.21 -11.58 6.60
CA PHE A 92 -6.86 -12.89 6.57
C PHE A 92 -5.90 -14.03 6.94
N LEU A 93 -4.68 -14.01 6.40
CA LEU A 93 -3.67 -15.04 6.69
C LEU A 93 -3.24 -15.05 8.16
N HIS A 94 -3.09 -13.86 8.77
CA HIS A 94 -2.82 -13.75 10.20
C HIS A 94 -4.00 -14.26 11.03
N PHE A 95 -5.24 -13.91 10.68
CA PHE A 95 -6.43 -14.43 11.36
C PHE A 95 -6.54 -15.95 11.26
N ALA A 96 -6.21 -16.53 10.11
CA ALA A 96 -6.18 -17.99 9.94
C ALA A 96 -5.15 -18.63 10.90
N VAL A 97 -3.92 -18.10 10.96
CA VAL A 97 -2.87 -18.58 11.89
C VAL A 97 -3.31 -18.44 13.35
N ALA A 98 -3.88 -17.29 13.73
CA ALA A 98 -4.40 -17.07 15.08
C ALA A 98 -5.53 -18.05 15.44
N THR A 99 -6.43 -18.32 14.49
CA THR A 99 -7.55 -19.25 14.70
C THR A 99 -7.04 -20.67 14.93
N VAL A 100 -6.10 -21.12 14.09
CA VAL A 100 -5.45 -22.43 14.25
C VAL A 100 -4.69 -22.50 15.58
N PHE A 101 -3.99 -21.44 15.98
CA PHE A 101 -3.31 -21.37 17.26
C PHE A 101 -4.27 -21.53 18.45
N VAL A 102 -5.43 -20.87 18.42
CA VAL A 102 -6.46 -21.00 19.48
C VAL A 102 -7.02 -22.42 19.52
N ILE A 103 -7.29 -23.04 18.37
CA ILE A 103 -7.75 -24.44 18.31
C ILE A 103 -6.70 -25.38 18.93
N LEU A 104 -5.43 -25.21 18.58
CA LEU A 104 -4.33 -25.99 19.17
C LEU A 104 -4.19 -25.75 20.67
N ALA A 105 -4.38 -24.51 21.14
CA ALA A 105 -4.33 -24.18 22.56
C ALA A 105 -5.45 -24.87 23.35
N ILE A 106 -6.68 -24.85 22.83
CA ILE A 106 -7.82 -25.56 23.44
C ILE A 106 -7.54 -27.07 23.48
N TRP A 107 -7.00 -27.63 22.39
CA TRP A 107 -6.67 -29.06 22.32
C TRP A 107 -5.53 -29.45 23.26
N ALA A 108 -4.49 -28.63 23.36
CA ALA A 108 -3.39 -28.80 24.32
C ALA A 108 -3.92 -28.78 25.76
N TYR A 109 -4.75 -27.78 26.09
CA TYR A 109 -5.35 -27.64 27.42
C TYR A 109 -6.23 -28.84 27.78
N SER A 110 -7.09 -29.28 26.85
CA SER A 110 -7.94 -30.46 27.07
C SER A 110 -7.10 -31.73 27.27
N SER A 111 -6.01 -31.90 26.52
CA SER A 111 -5.11 -33.03 26.65
C SER A 111 -4.37 -33.01 27.99
N ALA A 112 -3.88 -31.84 28.41
CA ALA A 112 -3.24 -31.66 29.71
C ALA A 112 -4.21 -31.95 30.87
N ALA A 113 -5.45 -31.46 30.79
CA ALA A 113 -6.48 -31.74 31.79
C ALA A 113 -6.84 -33.23 31.89
N LEU A 114 -6.72 -33.97 30.78
CA LEU A 114 -6.95 -35.41 30.71
C LEU A 114 -5.69 -36.26 31.03
N ASN A 115 -4.60 -35.64 31.48
CA ASN A 115 -3.29 -36.30 31.70
C ASN A 115 -2.78 -37.09 30.46
N LYS A 116 -3.11 -36.60 29.26
CA LYS A 116 -2.61 -37.15 27.99
C LYS A 116 -1.37 -36.37 27.54
N PRO A 117 -0.46 -37.00 26.77
CA PRO A 117 0.68 -36.30 26.21
C PRO A 117 0.21 -35.17 25.30
N TYR A 118 0.84 -33.99 25.45
CA TYR A 118 0.48 -32.76 24.73
C TYR A 118 1.67 -32.10 24.02
N ASP A 119 2.80 -32.81 23.91
CA ASP A 119 4.05 -32.29 23.36
C ASP A 119 3.92 -31.88 21.88
N LEU A 120 3.15 -32.63 21.10
CA LEU A 120 2.88 -32.34 19.69
C LEU A 120 2.14 -31.00 19.53
N GLN A 121 1.14 -30.76 20.37
CA GLN A 121 0.32 -29.54 20.34
C GLN A 121 1.18 -28.32 20.67
N ILE A 122 2.06 -28.43 21.67
CA ILE A 122 3.02 -27.35 21.98
C ILE A 122 3.98 -27.11 20.81
N GLY A 123 4.53 -28.17 20.20
CA GLY A 123 5.39 -28.04 19.03
C GLY A 123 4.70 -27.30 17.87
N LEU A 124 3.45 -27.65 17.58
CA LEU A 124 2.64 -26.97 16.57
C LEU A 124 2.32 -25.52 16.93
N MET A 125 2.05 -25.21 18.21
CA MET A 125 1.83 -23.84 18.67
C MET A 125 3.08 -22.97 18.50
N VAL A 126 4.26 -23.48 18.85
CA VAL A 126 5.53 -22.77 18.62
C VAL A 126 5.75 -22.54 17.12
N PHE A 127 5.46 -23.53 16.29
CA PHE A 127 5.52 -23.39 14.84
C PHE A 127 4.57 -22.30 14.31
N MET A 128 3.34 -22.20 14.84
CA MET A 128 2.41 -21.13 14.47
C MET A 128 2.94 -19.73 14.82
N VAL A 129 3.58 -19.58 15.99
CA VAL A 129 4.22 -18.31 16.38
C VAL A 129 5.36 -17.97 15.41
N PHE A 130 6.20 -18.95 15.06
CA PHE A 130 7.23 -18.75 14.05
C PHE A 130 6.64 -18.32 12.69
N LEU A 131 5.57 -18.98 12.25
CA LEU A 131 4.86 -18.65 11.01
C LEU A 131 4.35 -17.21 11.04
N TRP A 132 3.80 -16.75 12.16
CA TRP A 132 3.37 -15.36 12.34
C TRP A 132 4.50 -14.35 12.09
N PHE A 133 5.69 -14.59 12.65
CA PHE A 133 6.85 -13.75 12.39
C PHE A 133 7.29 -13.78 10.93
N VAL A 134 7.27 -14.95 10.29
CA VAL A 134 7.59 -15.08 8.86
C VAL A 134 6.63 -14.24 8.01
N LEU A 135 5.32 -14.31 8.29
CA LEU A 135 4.31 -13.50 7.58
C LEU A 135 4.56 -12.00 7.75
N TYR A 136 4.92 -11.56 8.95
CA TYR A 136 5.26 -10.17 9.22
C TYR A 136 6.48 -9.70 8.40
N VAL A 137 7.54 -10.51 8.34
CA VAL A 137 8.74 -10.21 7.57
C VAL A 137 8.42 -10.17 6.07
N LEU A 138 7.64 -11.12 5.56
CA LEU A 138 7.20 -11.14 4.15
C LEU A 138 6.40 -9.88 3.79
N GLY A 139 5.50 -9.44 4.66
CA GLY A 139 4.76 -8.18 4.48
C GLY A 139 5.69 -6.97 4.38
N ARG A 140 6.71 -6.89 5.25
CA ARG A 140 7.72 -5.83 5.24
C ARG A 140 8.62 -5.88 4.00
N MET A 141 9.05 -7.06 3.56
CA MET A 141 9.84 -7.24 2.35
C MET A 141 9.06 -6.85 1.10
N GLY A 142 7.78 -7.19 1.06
CA GLY A 142 6.86 -6.77 0.01
C GLY A 142 6.84 -5.25 -0.19
N LYS A 143 6.76 -4.48 0.89
CA LYS A 143 6.82 -3.01 0.85
C LYS A 143 8.09 -2.49 0.16
N ARG A 144 9.25 -3.12 0.40
CA ARG A 144 10.53 -2.70 -0.23
C ARG A 144 10.52 -2.88 -1.74
N LYS A 145 9.88 -3.94 -2.26
CA LYS A 145 9.78 -4.17 -3.71
C LYS A 145 8.94 -3.12 -4.44
N GLY A 146 7.99 -2.46 -3.76
CA GLY A 146 7.19 -1.38 -4.33
C GLY A 146 7.88 -0.01 -4.42
N LYS A 147 9.05 0.16 -3.77
CA LYS A 147 9.79 1.45 -3.74
C LYS A 147 10.20 1.99 -5.13
N PRO A 148 10.77 1.20 -6.06
CA PRO A 148 11.09 1.69 -7.41
C PRO A 148 9.85 2.17 -8.17
N GLN A 149 8.75 1.42 -8.09
CA GLN A 149 7.50 1.81 -8.74
C GLN A 149 6.88 3.10 -8.17
N MET A 150 7.07 3.39 -6.87
CA MET A 150 6.68 4.69 -6.30
C MET A 150 7.46 5.85 -6.94
N GLN A 151 8.76 5.66 -7.22
CA GLN A 151 9.58 6.67 -7.88
C GLN A 151 9.15 6.89 -9.34
N GLU A 152 8.78 5.82 -10.04
CA GLU A 152 8.24 5.91 -11.41
C GLU A 152 6.92 6.68 -11.46
N LEU A 153 5.99 6.40 -10.54
CA LEU A 153 4.73 7.14 -10.43
C LEU A 153 4.96 8.63 -10.13
N TYR A 154 5.88 8.93 -9.21
CA TYR A 154 6.26 10.31 -8.90
C TYR A 154 6.89 11.01 -10.12
N GLY A 155 7.79 10.33 -10.82
CA GLY A 155 8.44 10.84 -12.03
C GLY A 155 7.43 11.12 -13.15
N PHE A 156 6.45 10.23 -13.34
CA PHE A 156 5.34 10.45 -14.27
C PHE A 156 4.54 11.70 -13.88
N MET A 157 4.15 11.83 -12.62
CA MET A 157 3.43 13.02 -12.12
C MET A 157 4.22 14.30 -12.38
N MET A 158 5.49 14.34 -12.02
CA MET A 158 6.34 15.52 -12.20
C MET A 158 6.49 15.90 -13.68
N LYS A 159 6.57 14.90 -14.58
CA LYS A 159 6.63 15.10 -16.03
C LYS A 159 5.33 15.66 -16.61
N VAL A 160 4.19 15.38 -15.99
CA VAL A 160 2.90 15.99 -16.38
C VAL A 160 2.85 17.43 -15.89
N LEU A 161 3.21 17.67 -14.63
CA LEU A 161 3.23 19.01 -14.03
C LEU A 161 4.20 19.97 -14.75
N SER A 162 5.36 19.48 -15.22
CA SER A 162 6.33 20.31 -15.94
C SER A 162 5.89 20.74 -17.34
N LYS A 163 4.74 20.26 -17.84
CA LYS A 163 4.19 20.60 -19.16
C LYS A 163 3.05 21.61 -19.09
N ILE A 164 2.65 21.97 -17.88
CA ILE A 164 1.64 22.99 -17.57
C ILE A 164 2.37 24.32 -17.45
#